data_AF-A0A956XTQ6-F1
#
_entry.id   AF-A0A956XTQ6-F1
#
_cell.length_a   1.000
_cell.length_b   1.000
_cell.length_c   1.000
_cell.angle_alpha   90.00
_cell.angle_beta   90.00
_cell.angle_gamma   90.00
#
_symmetry.space_group_name_H-M   'P 1'
#
loop_
_entity.id
_entity.type
_entity.pdbx_description
1 polymer ?
#
loop_
_entity_poly.entity_id
_entity_poly.type
_entity_poly.pdbx_seq_one_letter_code
_entity_poly.pdbx_strand_id
1 'polypeptide(L)'
;MSSSVTAACPFCDSTATVAFVKDGCDICDCSSCGHRFAALELSPQHVDTVYGDDYFTAGGAGYEDYLAEGDLLRAHGKRYADLL
;
A
#
# COMPACT_ATOMS: atom_id res chain seq x y z
N MET A 1 1.74 -1.54 35.70
CA MET A 1 0.81 -0.61 35.04
C MET A 1 1.06 -0.74 33.55
N SER A 2 0.29 -1.56 32.84
CA SER A 2 0.43 -1.69 31.38
C SER A 2 -0.36 -0.58 30.73
N SER A 3 0.33 0.43 30.20
CA SER A 3 -0.27 1.41 29.31
C SER A 3 -0.57 0.71 27.98
N SER A 4 -1.84 0.57 27.62
CA SER A 4 -2.21 0.14 26.28
C SER A 4 -1.89 1.26 25.30
N VAL A 5 -1.00 0.99 24.35
CA VAL A 5 -0.74 1.88 23.22
C VAL A 5 -2.02 1.98 22.39
N THR A 6 -2.39 3.20 22.02
CA THR A 6 -3.57 3.49 21.20
C THR A 6 -3.16 4.36 20.02
N ALA A 7 -3.82 4.16 18.88
CA ALA A 7 -3.58 4.92 17.65
C ALA A 7 -4.90 5.47 17.11
N ALA A 8 -4.85 6.52 16.29
CA ALA A 8 -6.01 7.00 15.55
C ALA A 8 -6.21 6.15 14.28
N CYS A 9 -7.44 5.74 14.00
CA CYS A 9 -7.77 5.05 12.77
C CYS A 9 -7.67 6.01 11.57
N PRO A 10 -6.87 5.70 10.53
CA PRO A 10 -6.71 6.59 9.37
C PRO A 10 -7.96 6.69 8.48
N PHE A 11 -8.98 5.86 8.73
CA PHE A 11 -10.21 5.83 7.93
C PHE A 11 -11.37 6.60 8.56
N CYS A 12 -11.50 6.58 9.90
CA CYS A 12 -12.63 7.19 10.61
C CYS A 12 -12.25 7.97 11.87
N ASP A 13 -10.95 8.22 12.09
CA ASP A 13 -10.36 8.98 13.21
C ASP A 13 -10.68 8.46 14.63
N SER A 14 -11.40 7.35 14.74
CA SER A 14 -11.71 6.72 16.03
C SER A 14 -10.49 6.04 16.64
N THR A 15 -10.48 5.89 17.96
CA THR A 15 -9.41 5.18 18.66
C THR A 15 -9.35 3.71 18.24
N ALA A 16 -8.14 3.25 17.92
CA ALA A 16 -7.81 1.87 17.66
C ALA A 16 -6.87 1.33 18.75
N THR A 17 -6.98 0.04 19.02
CA THR A 17 -6.16 -0.66 20.01
C THR A 17 -5.28 -1.70 19.33
N VAL A 18 -4.07 -1.89 19.86
CA VAL A 18 -3.16 -2.93 19.37
C VAL A 18 -3.81 -4.31 19.55
N ALA A 19 -3.99 -5.02 18.44
CA ALA A 19 -4.49 -6.39 18.39
C ALA A 19 -3.35 -7.40 18.51
N PHE A 20 -2.25 -7.18 17.79
CA PHE A 20 -1.04 -7.98 17.87
C PHE A 20 0.16 -7.23 17.28
N VAL A 21 1.37 -7.76 17.51
CA VAL A 21 2.61 -7.24 16.94
C VAL A 21 3.12 -8.19 15.87
N LYS A 22 3.48 -7.68 14.69
CA LYS A 22 4.10 -8.44 13.60
C LYS A 22 5.37 -7.76 13.15
N ASP A 23 6.50 -8.47 13.25
CA ASP A 23 7.82 -7.99 12.83
C ASP A 23 8.18 -6.61 13.44
N GLY A 24 7.82 -6.42 14.72
CA GLY A 24 8.04 -5.16 15.45
C GLY A 24 7.02 -4.06 15.17
N CYS A 25 6.02 -4.32 14.31
CA CYS A 25 4.97 -3.37 13.97
C CYS A 25 3.68 -3.68 14.74
N ASP A 26 3.11 -2.67 15.38
CA ASP A 26 1.81 -2.77 16.04
C ASP A 26 0.70 -2.81 15.00
N ILE A 27 -0.09 -3.88 15.01
CA ILE A 27 -1.29 -4.03 14.19
C ILE A 27 -2.50 -3.72 15.07
N CYS A 28 -3.24 -2.68 14.69
CA CYS A 28 -4.36 -2.13 15.44
C CYS A 28 -5.70 -2.48 14.80
N ASP A 29 -6.71 -2.68 15.65
CA ASP A 29 -8.11 -2.81 15.25
C ASP A 29 -8.90 -1.58 15.71
N CYS A 30 -9.65 -0.98 14.78
CA CYS A 30 -10.61 0.06 15.11
C CYS A 30 -11.94 -0.55 15.55
N SER A 31 -12.39 -0.25 16.76
CA SER A 31 -13.67 -0.72 17.30
C SER A 31 -14.89 -0.05 16.67
N SER A 32 -14.72 1.08 15.99
CA SER A 32 -15.81 1.81 15.33
C SER A 32 -16.12 1.27 13.93
N CYS A 33 -15.11 1.16 13.07
CA CYS A 33 -15.31 0.79 11.66
C CYS A 33 -14.81 -0.62 11.30
N GLY A 34 -14.13 -1.31 12.22
CA GLY A 34 -13.55 -2.65 11.99
C GLY A 34 -12.30 -2.65 11.11
N HIS A 35 -11.76 -1.48 10.74
CA HIS A 35 -10.53 -1.39 9.95
C HIS A 35 -9.33 -1.89 10.78
N ARG A 36 -8.57 -2.84 10.21
CA ARG A 36 -7.30 -3.33 10.74
C ARG A 36 -6.13 -2.72 9.97
N PHE A 37 -5.19 -2.11 10.68
CA PHE A 37 -4.06 -1.39 10.06
C PHE A 37 -2.80 -1.50 10.89
N ALA A 38 -1.64 -1.29 10.27
CA ALA A 38 -0.38 -1.13 10.98
C ALA A 38 -0.23 0.32 11.45
N ALA A 39 0.06 0.54 12.74
CA ALA A 39 0.30 1.86 13.31
C ALA A 39 1.72 2.35 12.99
N LEU A 40 1.98 2.53 11.69
CA LEU A 40 3.27 3.01 11.19
C LEU A 40 3.28 4.53 11.11
N GLU A 41 4.32 5.15 11.64
CA GLU A 41 4.67 6.52 11.28
C GLU A 41 5.33 6.51 9.91
N LEU A 42 4.53 6.78 8.87
CA LEU A 42 5.04 6.90 7.52
C LEU A 42 5.71 8.27 7.35
N SER A 43 6.98 8.27 6.94
CA SER A 43 7.62 9.49 6.46
C SER A 43 7.17 9.77 5.02
N PRO A 44 6.64 10.96 4.71
CA PRO A 44 6.35 11.35 3.33
C PRO A 44 7.57 11.21 2.41
N GLN A 45 8.77 11.45 2.95
CA GLN A 45 10.04 11.32 2.23
C GLN A 45 10.33 9.87 1.80
N HIS A 46 9.76 8.87 2.49
CA HIS A 46 9.94 7.47 2.11
C HIS A 46 9.30 7.18 0.75
N VAL A 47 8.10 7.72 0.49
CA VAL A 47 7.43 7.55 -0.80
C VAL A 47 8.25 8.17 -1.90
N ASP A 48 8.71 9.41 -1.73
CA ASP A 48 9.54 10.10 -2.72
C ASP A 48 10.87 9.37 -2.98
N THR A 49 11.43 8.73 -1.94
CA THR A 49 12.70 7.99 -2.06
C THR A 49 12.51 6.65 -2.79
N VAL A 50 11.44 5.92 -2.51
CA VAL A 50 11.20 4.57 -3.08
C VAL A 50 10.52 4.63 -4.43
N TYR A 51 9.61 5.60 -4.62
CA TYR A 51 8.74 5.74 -5.79
C TYR A 51 8.94 7.08 -6.53
N GLY A 52 10.07 7.77 -6.31
CA GLY A 52 10.44 8.96 -7.08
C GLY A 52 10.73 8.66 -8.55
N ASP A 53 11.04 9.69 -9.33
CA ASP A 53 11.23 9.58 -10.79
C ASP A 53 12.25 8.51 -11.21
N ASP A 54 13.27 8.28 -10.39
CA ASP A 54 14.28 7.24 -10.60
C ASP A 54 13.69 5.82 -10.59
N TYR A 55 12.61 5.56 -9.86
CA TYR A 55 11.89 4.28 -9.91
C TYR A 55 11.40 3.96 -11.32
N PHE A 56 10.97 4.98 -12.07
CA PHE A 56 10.44 4.85 -13.42
C PHE A 56 11.53 4.94 -14.50
N THR A 57 12.60 5.69 -14.24
CA THR A 57 13.57 6.08 -15.28
C THR A 57 14.98 5.51 -15.10
N ALA A 58 15.37 5.11 -13.88
CA ALA A 58 16.72 4.65 -13.58
C ALA A 58 16.87 3.12 -13.52
N GLY A 59 15.76 2.38 -13.53
CA GLY A 59 15.79 0.92 -13.66
C GLY A 59 16.05 0.50 -15.10
N GLY A 60 17.23 -0.08 -15.39
CA GLY A 60 17.57 -0.61 -16.73
C GLY A 60 16.71 -1.79 -17.23
N ALA A 61 15.68 -2.18 -16.46
CA ALA A 61 14.65 -3.15 -16.81
C ALA A 61 13.23 -2.55 -16.75
N GLY A 62 13.11 -1.21 -16.73
CA GLY A 62 11.84 -0.53 -16.94
C GLY A 62 11.32 -0.82 -18.35
N TYR A 63 10.00 -0.81 -18.51
CA TYR A 63 9.40 -0.86 -19.85
C TYR A 63 9.76 0.45 -20.54
N GLU A 64 10.67 0.41 -21.51
CA GLU A 64 11.11 1.58 -22.30
C GLU A 64 9.93 2.39 -22.85
N ASP A 65 8.78 1.73 -23.04
CA ASP A 65 7.54 2.37 -23.44
C ASP A 65 6.31 1.82 -22.70
N TYR A 66 6.35 1.90 -21.36
CA TYR A 66 5.25 1.48 -20.49
C TYR A 66 3.87 2.04 -20.91
N LEU A 67 3.86 3.24 -21.51
CA LEU A 67 2.64 3.89 -21.98
C LEU A 67 2.23 3.48 -23.40
N ALA A 68 3.14 3.21 -24.34
CA ALA A 68 2.74 2.74 -25.67
C ALA A 68 2.29 1.27 -25.70
N GLU A 69 2.72 0.44 -24.76
CA GLU A 69 2.29 -0.96 -24.70
C GLU A 69 0.82 -1.14 -24.24
N GLY A 70 0.16 -0.06 -23.78
CA GLY A 70 -1.19 -0.12 -23.24
C GLY A 70 -2.23 -0.70 -24.20
N ASP A 71 -2.12 -0.42 -25.50
CA ASP A 71 -3.06 -0.95 -26.49
C ASP A 71 -2.83 -2.44 -26.79
N LEU A 72 -1.57 -2.88 -26.81
CA LEU A 72 -1.20 -4.30 -26.97
C LEU A 72 -1.67 -5.14 -25.78
N LEU A 73 -1.48 -4.66 -24.55
CA LEU A 73 -1.91 -5.36 -23.33
C LEU A 73 -3.44 -5.49 -23.26
N ARG A 74 -4.19 -4.44 -23.61
CA ARG A 74 -5.66 -4.50 -23.66
C ARG A 74 -6.17 -5.44 -24.76
N ALA A 75 -5.56 -5.41 -25.94
CA ALA A 75 -5.91 -6.33 -27.03
C ALA A 75 -5.66 -7.80 -26.63
N HIS A 76 -4.53 -8.06 -25.96
CA HIS A 76 -4.21 -9.40 -25.47
C HIS A 76 -5.19 -9.87 -24.38
N GLY A 77 -5.58 -8.99 -23.45
CA GLY A 77 -6.58 -9.30 -22.43
C GLY A 77 -7.96 -9.66 -23.02
N LYS A 78 -8.42 -8.91 -24.02
CA LYS A 78 -9.69 -9.20 -24.73
C LYS A 78 -9.66 -10.59 -25.38
N ARG A 79 -8.56 -10.92 -26.05
CA ARG A 79 -8.38 -12.25 -26.66
C ARG A 79 -8.50 -13.38 -25.63
N TYR A 80 -7.93 -13.23 -24.44
CA TYR A 80 -8.04 -14.24 -23.38
C TYR A 80 -9.47 -14.36 -22.83
N ALA A 81 -10.18 -13.24 -22.69
CA ALA A 81 -11.57 -13.24 -22.25
C ALA A 81 -12.50 -13.96 -23.25
N ASP A 82 -12.19 -13.92 -24.55
CA ASP A 82 -12.96 -14.61 -25.59
C ASP A 82 -12.64 -16.11 -25.71
N LEU A 83 -11.52 -16.56 -25.13
CA LEU A 83 -11.06 -17.96 -25.18
C LEU A 83 -11.53 -18.79 -23.97
N LEU A 84 -12.09 -18.15 -22.94
CA LEU A 84 -12.58 -18.75 -21.69
C LEU A 84 -14.09 -18.64 -21.60
#